data_AF-A0A4U5WFJ8-F1
#
_entry.id   AF-A0A4U5WFJ8-F1
#
_cell.length_a   1.000
_cell.length_b   1.000
_cell.length_c   1.000
_cell.angle_alpha   90.00
_cell.angle_beta   90.00
_cell.angle_gamma   90.00
#
_symmetry.space_group_name_H-M   'P 1'
#
loop_
_entity.id
_entity.type
_entity.pdbx_description
1 polymer ?
#
loop_
_entity_poly.entity_id
_entity_poly.type
_entity_poly.pdbx_seq_one_letter_code
_entity_poly.pdbx_strand_id
1 'polypeptide(L)' 'MNIFEATHGNHQAIRRNAWTVVASSLAAYALSVVLWVMGGFAAAFPLLLVAVIVDAVCLLVYLTFRNRRLGSSK' A
#
# COMPACT_ATOMS: atom_id res chain seq x y z
N MET A 1 26.39 -19.12 4.31
CA MET A 1 25.04 -19.74 4.36
C MET A 1 24.64 -19.73 5.83
N ASN A 2 23.65 -18.99 6.34
CA ASN A 2 22.42 -18.43 5.76
C ASN A 2 21.99 -17.17 6.54
N ILE A 3 22.30 -15.98 6.03
CA ILE A 3 21.71 -14.71 6.52
C ILE A 3 20.29 -14.52 5.92
N PHE A 4 19.91 -15.36 4.96
CA PHE A 4 18.63 -15.30 4.26
C PHE A 4 17.45 -15.98 5.01
N GLU A 5 17.71 -16.91 5.93
CA GLU A 5 16.64 -17.61 6.68
C GLU A 5 16.09 -16.79 7.84
N ALA A 6 16.91 -15.95 8.49
CA ALA A 6 16.45 -15.08 9.58
C ALA A 6 15.50 -13.95 9.11
N THR A 7 15.50 -13.63 7.82
CA THR A 7 14.67 -12.55 7.24
C THR A 7 13.28 -13.03 6.83
N HIS A 8 13.08 -14.34 6.62
CA HIS A 8 11.80 -14.93 6.23
C HIS A 8 10.83 -15.12 7.42
N GLY A 9 11.30 -14.91 8.66
CA GLY A 9 10.52 -15.07 9.88
C GLY A 9 10.01 -13.78 10.53
N ASN A 10 10.41 -12.60 10.06
CA ASN A 10 10.10 -11.36 10.78
C ASN A 10 8.70 -10.80 10.43
N HIS A 11 7.67 -11.50 10.90
CA HIS A 11 6.27 -11.08 10.80
C HIS A 11 6.03 -9.66 11.33
N GLN A 12 6.86 -9.20 12.27
CA GLN A 12 6.79 -7.87 12.84
C GLN A 12 7.28 -6.79 11.86
N ALA A 13 8.32 -7.05 11.06
CA ALA A 13 8.77 -6.16 9.99
C ALA A 13 7.73 -6.07 8.86
N ILE A 14 7.11 -7.21 8.49
CA ILE A 14 6.04 -7.25 7.48
C ILE A 14 4.82 -6.42 7.94
N ARG A 15 4.40 -6.57 9.21
CA ARG A 15 3.31 -5.77 9.78
C ARG A 15 3.66 -4.29 9.82
N ARG A 16 4.88 -3.93 10.22
CA ARG A 16 5.29 -2.52 10.29
C ARG A 16 5.28 -1.89 8.90
N ASN A 17 5.79 -2.58 7.89
CA ASN A 17 5.76 -2.11 6.51
C ASN A 17 4.34 -1.96 5.97
N ALA A 18 3.43 -2.90 6.28
CA ALA A 18 2.03 -2.79 5.91
C ALA A 18 1.37 -1.56 6.56
N TRP A 19 1.63 -1.31 7.86
CA TRP A 19 1.14 -0.12 8.55
C TRP A 19 1.71 1.18 7.98
N THR A 20 2.99 1.21 7.59
CA THR A 20 3.61 2.38 6.94
C THR A 20 2.93 2.70 5.61
N VAL A 21 2.63 1.67 4.79
CA VAL A 21 1.92 1.87 3.51
C VAL A 21 0.53 2.45 3.75
N VAL A 22 -0.24 1.87 4.67
CA VAL A 22 -1.58 2.37 5.02
C VAL A 22 -1.53 3.82 5.52
N ALA A 23 -0.59 4.15 6.42
CA ALA A 23 -0.42 5.50 6.92
C ALA A 23 -0.05 6.49 5.80
N SER A 24 0.82 6.09 4.87
CA SER A 24 1.21 6.92 3.73
C SER A 24 0.06 7.16 2.74
N SER A 25 -0.74 6.14 2.43
CA SER A 25 -1.96 6.31 1.61
C SER A 25 -2.93 7.27 2.29
N LEU A 26 -3.17 7.13 3.60
CA LEU A 26 -4.07 8.02 4.35
C LEU A 26 -3.60 9.49 4.30
N ALA A 27 -2.30 9.71 4.46
CA ALA A 27 -1.70 11.05 4.36
C ALA A 27 -1.85 11.64 2.94
N ALA A 28 -1.69 10.82 1.90
CA ALA A 28 -1.88 11.25 0.52
C ALA A 28 -3.33 11.66 0.24
N TYR A 29 -4.31 10.91 0.75
CA TYR A 29 -5.72 11.30 0.65
C TYR A 29 -6.02 12.59 1.42
N ALA A 30 -5.48 12.76 2.63
CA ALA A 30 -5.67 13.98 3.41
C ALA A 30 -5.11 15.21 2.68
N LEU A 31 -3.89 15.11 2.14
CA LEU A 31 -3.29 16.17 1.33
C LEU A 31 -4.11 16.49 0.08
N SER A 32 -4.67 15.47 -0.55
CA SER A 32 -5.53 15.66 -1.71
C SER A 32 -6.80 16.45 -1.36
N VAL A 33 -7.44 16.16 -0.23
CA VAL A 33 -8.60 16.91 0.25
C VAL A 33 -8.23 18.37 0.52
N VAL A 34 -7.08 18.62 1.14
CA VAL A 34 -6.59 19.99 1.38
C VAL A 34 -6.37 20.74 0.06
N LEU A 35 -5.73 20.10 -0.92
CA LEU A 35 -5.53 20.66 -2.26
C LEU A 35 -6.84 20.94 -2.99
N TRP A 36 -7.85 20.09 -2.80
CA TRP A 36 -9.18 20.32 -3.38
C TRP A 36 -9.82 21.56 -2.77
N VAL A 37 -9.80 21.67 -1.44
CA VAL A 37 -10.38 22.84 -0.74
C VAL A 37 -9.67 24.13 -1.13
N MET A 38 -8.34 24.12 -1.31
CA MET A 38 -7.56 25.33 -1.60
C MET A 38 -7.47 25.69 -3.08
N GLY A 39 -7.33 24.71 -3.97
CA GLY A 39 -7.02 24.91 -5.39
C GLY A 39 -8.05 24.32 -6.35
N GLY A 40 -9.15 23.77 -5.83
CA GLY A 40 -10.17 23.11 -6.62
C GLY A 40 -9.75 21.74 -7.14
N PHE A 41 -10.64 21.12 -7.92
CA PHE A 41 -10.47 19.74 -8.39
C PHE A 41 -9.21 19.55 -9.25
N ALA A 42 -8.86 20.54 -10.08
CA ALA A 42 -7.68 20.46 -10.96
C ALA A 42 -6.36 20.33 -10.19
N ALA A 43 -6.26 20.94 -9.00
CA ALA A 43 -5.08 20.82 -8.14
C ALA A 43 -5.03 19.50 -7.37
N ALA A 44 -6.18 18.95 -6.99
CA ALA A 44 -6.28 17.70 -6.24
C ALA A 44 -6.16 16.44 -7.13
N PHE A 45 -6.60 16.53 -8.38
CA PHE A 45 -6.72 15.42 -9.31
C PHE A 45 -5.41 14.63 -9.53
N PRO A 46 -4.23 15.25 -9.72
CA PRO A 46 -2.99 14.51 -9.90
C PRO A 46 -2.64 13.68 -8.66
N LEU A 47 -2.83 14.23 -7.47
CA LEU A 47 -2.55 13.54 -6.21
C LEU A 47 -3.56 12.40 -5.95
N LEU A 48 -4.85 12.63 -6.26
CA LEU A 48 -5.88 11.57 -6.21
C LEU A 48 -5.54 10.42 -7.14
N LEU A 49 -5.15 10.73 -8.37
CA LEU A 49 -4.82 9.72 -9.38
C LEU A 49 -3.66 8.84 -8.90
N VAL A 50 -2.60 9.45 -8.36
CA VAL A 50 -1.46 8.71 -7.80
C VAL A 50 -1.90 7.85 -6.63
N ALA A 51 -2.70 8.38 -5.69
CA ALA A 51 -3.20 7.62 -4.55
C ALA A 51 -4.02 6.39 -4.98
N VAL A 52 -4.93 6.57 -5.95
CA VAL A 52 -5.77 5.47 -6.49
C VAL A 52 -4.93 4.41 -7.20
N ILE A 53 -3.92 4.81 -7.99
CA ILE A 53 -3.01 3.86 -8.66
C ILE A 53 -2.24 3.04 -7.62
N VAL A 54 -1.70 3.69 -6.58
CA VAL A 54 -0.96 3.00 -5.51
C VAL A 54 -1.86 2.02 -4.76
N ASP A 55 -3.10 2.39 -4.46
CA ASP A 55 -4.07 1.50 -3.83
C ASP A 55 -4.42 0.31 -4.72
N ALA A 56 -4.62 0.53 -6.03
CA ALA A 56 -4.88 -0.54 -6.99
C ALA A 56 -3.71 -1.54 -7.06
N VAL A 57 -2.47 -1.04 -7.05
CA VAL A 57 -1.26 -1.89 -7.01
C VAL A 57 -1.20 -2.67 -5.69
N CYS A 58 -1.46 -2.02 -4.55
CA CYS A 58 -1.50 -2.71 -3.25
C CYS A 58 -2.56 -3.82 -3.22
N LEU A 59 -3.74 -3.56 -3.78
CA LEU A 59 -4.84 -4.51 -3.84
C LEU A 59 -4.50 -5.68 -4.77
N LEU A 60 -3.86 -5.42 -5.90
CA LEU A 60 -3.39 -6.46 -6.83
C LEU A 60 -2.32 -7.34 -6.19
N VAL A 61 -1.36 -6.75 -5.48
CA VAL A 61 -0.34 -7.47 -4.71
C VAL A 61 -1.01 -8.34 -3.64
N TYR A 62 -1.95 -7.77 -2.88
CA TYR A 62 -2.70 -8.50 -1.87
C TYR A 62 -3.47 -9.70 -2.46
N LEU A 63 -4.21 -9.50 -3.56
CA LEU A 63 -4.94 -10.57 -4.23
C LEU A 63 -4.02 -11.65 -4.78
N THR A 64 -2.88 -11.26 -5.36
CA THR A 64 -1.86 -12.19 -5.89
C THR A 64 -1.32 -13.10 -4.79
N PHE A 65 -0.96 -12.53 -3.63
CA PHE A 65 -0.48 -13.32 -2.49
C PHE A 65 -1.59 -14.12 -1.81
N ARG A 66 -2.81 -13.59 -1.74
CA ARG A 66 -3.97 -14.29 -1.19
C ARG A 66 -4.31 -15.54 -2.01
N ASN A 67 -4.33 -15.44 -3.34
CA ASN A 67 -4.58 -16.58 -4.22
C ASN A 67 -3.50 -17.66 -4.13
N ARG A 68 -2.22 -17.28 -3.97
CA ARG A 68 -1.13 -18.24 -3.77
C ARG A 68 -1.23 -18.98 -2.44
N ARG A 69 -1.70 -18.34 -1.37
CA ARG A 69 -1.95 -19.02 -0.08
C ARG A 69 -3.09 -20.04 -0.15
N LEU A 70 -4.10 -19.81 -0.99
CA LEU A 70 -5.22 -20.74 -1.19
C LEU A 70 -4.86 -21.92 -2.12
N GLY A 71 -3.94 -21.72 -3.07
CA GLY A 71 -3.44 -22.79 -3.95
C GLY A 71 -2.37 -23.70 -3.33
N SER A 72 -1.76 -23.28 -2.21
CA SER A 72 -0.71 -24.00 -1.48
C SER A 72 -1.28 -24.87 -0.34
N SER A 73 -2.43 -25.49 -0.56
CA SER A 73 -3.03 -26.50 0.32
C SER A 73 -3.27 -27.79 -0.47
N LYS A 74 -2.17 -28.33 -1.00
CA LYS A 74 -2.08 -29.70 -1.52
C LYS A 74 -0.76 -30.31 -1.07
#